data_AF-A0A655JS31-F1
#
_entry.id   AF-A0A655JS31-F1
#
_cell.length_a   1.000
_cell.length_b   1.000
_cell.length_c   1.000
_cell.angle_alpha   90.00
_cell.angle_beta   90.00
_cell.angle_gamma   90.00
#
_symmetry.space_group_name_H-M   'P 1'
#
loop_
_entity.id
_entity.type
_entity.pdbx_description
1 polymer ?
#
loop_
_entity_poly.entity_id
_entity_poly.type
_entity_poly.pdbx_seq_one_letter_code
_entity_poly.pdbx_strand_id
1 'polypeptide(L)'
;MWALLARVLPEPWRVEALVLLAFSAYARGDGPLAGVSLQAALCCEPGHRMAGMLDTALQSGLRPEHIRDIAVTGYQRAEQLGIRLPPRRAFGQRAG
;
A
#
# COMPACT_ATOMS: atom_id res chain seq x y z
N MET A 1 4.85 10.02 7.35
CA MET A 1 5.29 8.97 8.29
C MET A 1 6.08 7.87 7.59
N TRP A 2 5.49 7.09 6.67
CA TRP A 2 6.22 6.01 5.97
C TRP A 2 7.48 6.46 5.21
N ALA A 3 7.48 7.66 4.61
CA ALA A 3 8.65 8.24 3.98
C ALA A 3 9.85 8.46 4.93
N LEU A 4 9.58 8.75 6.22
CA LEU A 4 10.64 8.87 7.22
C LEU A 4 11.19 7.47 7.58
N LEU A 5 10.31 6.48 7.74
CA LEU A 5 10.72 5.10 8.05
C LEU A 5 11.54 4.48 6.89
N ALA A 6 11.13 4.67 5.64
CA ALA A 6 11.87 4.20 4.47
C ALA A 6 13.30 4.79 4.40
N ARG A 7 13.52 5.98 4.96
CA ARG A 7 14.84 6.63 4.99
C ARG A 7 15.71 6.19 6.17
N VAL A 8 15.12 5.73 7.26
CA VAL A 8 15.83 5.44 8.52
C VAL A 8 16.11 3.94 8.68
N LEU A 9 15.25 3.05 8.17
CA LEU A 9 15.47 1.62 8.33
C LEU A 9 16.51 1.06 7.35
N PRO A 10 17.41 0.15 7.79
CA PRO A 10 18.23 -0.66 6.93
C PRO A 10 17.42 -1.81 6.30
N GLU A 11 17.95 -2.40 5.22
CA GLU A 11 17.44 -3.68 4.70
C GLU A 11 17.47 -4.76 5.80
N PRO A 12 16.48 -5.67 5.87
CA PRO A 12 15.35 -5.88 4.95
C PRO A 12 14.08 -5.06 5.29
N TRP A 13 14.05 -4.41 6.46
CA TRP A 13 12.84 -3.76 7.01
C TRP A 13 12.38 -2.53 6.21
N ARG A 14 13.27 -2.00 5.37
CA ARG A 14 12.99 -0.88 4.47
C ARG A 14 11.94 -1.24 3.41
N VAL A 15 11.92 -2.48 2.93
CA VAL A 15 11.01 -2.95 1.87
C VAL A 15 9.56 -2.72 2.28
N GLU A 16 9.18 -3.14 3.48
CA GLU A 16 7.82 -2.99 3.99
C GLU A 16 7.41 -1.51 4.13
N ALA A 17 8.32 -0.66 4.58
CA ALA A 17 8.07 0.78 4.68
C ALA A 17 7.86 1.42 3.29
N LEU A 18 8.63 1.00 2.28
CA LEU A 18 8.48 1.45 0.89
C LEU A 18 7.16 0.99 0.29
N VAL A 19 6.76 -0.26 0.53
CA VAL A 19 5.48 -0.81 0.04
C VAL A 19 4.28 -0.08 0.67
N LEU A 20 4.33 0.20 1.97
CA LEU A 20 3.26 0.96 2.64
C LEU A 20 3.23 2.44 2.21
N LEU A 21 4.39 3.03 1.91
CA LEU A 21 4.46 4.36 1.30
C LEU A 21 3.83 4.36 -0.09
N ALA A 22 4.20 3.39 -0.93
CA ALA A 22 3.65 3.22 -2.27
C ALA A 22 2.12 3.05 -2.24
N PHE A 23 1.61 2.13 -1.42
CA PHE A 23 0.19 1.91 -1.23
C PHE A 23 -0.53 3.20 -0.81
N SER A 24 0.03 3.93 0.16
CA SER A 24 -0.53 5.19 0.66
C SER A 24 -0.56 6.29 -0.40
N ALA A 25 0.48 6.39 -1.22
CA ALA A 25 0.57 7.35 -2.33
C ALA A 25 -0.44 6.99 -3.43
N TYR A 26 -0.49 5.71 -3.81
CA TYR A 26 -1.41 5.20 -4.82
C TYR A 26 -2.86 5.45 -4.40
N ALA A 27 -3.24 5.10 -3.17
CA ALA A 27 -4.58 5.36 -2.66
C ALA A 27 -4.97 6.85 -2.69
N ARG A 28 -4.02 7.79 -2.60
CA ARG A 28 -4.28 9.24 -2.69
C ARG A 28 -4.29 9.78 -4.12
N GLY A 29 -3.97 8.94 -5.11
CA GLY A 29 -3.83 9.36 -6.52
C GLY A 29 -2.47 9.95 -6.86
N ASP A 30 -1.47 9.83 -5.98
CA ASP A 30 -0.10 10.23 -6.27
C ASP A 30 0.64 9.09 -6.97
N GLY A 31 0.32 8.91 -8.26
CA GLY A 31 0.91 7.89 -9.13
C GLY A 31 2.45 7.96 -9.22
N PRO A 32 3.06 9.15 -9.38
CA PRO A 32 4.51 9.28 -9.42
C PRO A 32 5.19 8.80 -8.12
N LEU A 33 4.71 9.26 -6.95
CA LEU A 33 5.29 8.83 -5.67
C LEU A 33 5.06 7.34 -5.44
N ALA A 34 3.92 6.79 -5.86
CA ALA A 34 3.66 5.35 -5.81
C ALA A 34 4.67 4.59 -6.67
N GLY A 35 4.88 5.00 -7.92
CA GLY A 35 5.79 4.33 -8.85
C GLY A 35 7.23 4.30 -8.37
N VAL A 36 7.79 5.44 -7.98
CA VAL A 36 9.18 5.49 -7.48
C VAL A 36 9.37 4.68 -6.19
N SER A 37 8.34 4.63 -5.33
CA SER A 37 8.38 3.84 -4.09
C SER A 37 8.32 2.33 -4.38
N LEU A 38 7.52 1.90 -5.36
CA LEU A 38 7.43 0.49 -5.77
C LEU A 38 8.70 0.02 -6.46
N GLN A 39 9.25 0.85 -7.35
CA GLN A 39 10.53 0.56 -7.99
C GLN A 39 11.63 0.37 -6.93
N ALA A 40 11.71 1.27 -5.95
CA ALA A 40 12.67 1.12 -4.86
C ALA A 40 12.45 -0.17 -4.05
N ALA A 41 11.19 -0.52 -3.74
CA ALA A 41 10.87 -1.75 -3.01
C ALA A 41 11.29 -3.02 -3.79
N LEU A 42 11.02 -3.06 -5.10
CA LEU A 42 11.35 -4.19 -5.96
C LEU A 42 12.85 -4.29 -6.26
N CYS A 43 13.59 -3.18 -6.25
CA CYS A 43 15.05 -3.21 -6.31
C CYS A 43 15.65 -3.89 -5.06
N CYS A 44 15.04 -3.67 -3.89
CA CYS A 44 15.49 -4.27 -2.64
C CYS A 44 15.06 -5.74 -2.51
N GLU A 45 13.81 -6.06 -2.86
CA GLU A 45 13.28 -7.43 -2.87
C GLU A 45 12.43 -7.67 -4.13
N PRO A 46 13.03 -8.21 -5.21
CA PRO A 46 12.32 -8.47 -6.47
C PRO A 46 11.14 -9.44 -6.34
N GLY A 47 11.16 -10.30 -5.33
CA GLY A 47 10.12 -11.29 -5.05
C GLY A 47 8.97 -10.78 -4.18
N HIS A 48 8.95 -9.50 -3.79
CA HIS A 48 7.95 -8.99 -2.85
C HIS A 48 6.56 -8.94 -3.47
N ARG A 49 5.71 -9.92 -3.12
CA ARG A 49 4.40 -10.17 -3.76
C ARG A 49 3.50 -8.93 -3.78
N MET A 50 3.39 -8.21 -2.68
CA MET A 50 2.53 -7.02 -2.62
C MET A 50 3.08 -5.85 -3.45
N ALA A 51 4.40 -5.73 -3.55
CA ALA A 51 5.02 -4.69 -4.37
C ALA A 51 4.75 -4.98 -5.86
N GLY A 52 4.94 -6.22 -6.30
CA GLY A 52 4.66 -6.63 -7.67
C GLY A 52 3.18 -6.49 -8.06
N MET A 53 2.25 -6.82 -7.15
CA MET A 53 0.82 -6.62 -7.39
C MET A 53 0.47 -5.13 -7.55
N LEU A 54 0.99 -4.27 -6.67
CA LEU A 54 0.73 -2.83 -6.75
C LEU A 54 1.37 -2.19 -7.98
N ASP A 55 2.57 -2.63 -8.38
CA ASP A 55 3.22 -2.17 -9.60
C ASP A 55 2.41 -2.57 -10.85
N THR A 56 1.98 -3.83 -10.94
CA THR A 56 1.09 -4.30 -12.02
C THR A 56 -0.21 -3.48 -12.08
N ALA A 57 -0.83 -3.22 -10.93
CA ALA A 57 -2.02 -2.38 -10.86
C ALA A 57 -1.75 -0.95 -11.33
N LEU A 58 -0.61 -0.37 -10.97
CA LEU A 58 -0.21 0.98 -11.38
C LEU A 58 0.04 1.06 -12.89
N GLN A 59 0.80 0.11 -13.44
CA GLN A 59 1.11 0.04 -14.87
C GLN A 59 -0.13 -0.22 -15.74
N SER A 60 -1.12 -0.95 -15.21
CA SER A 60 -2.41 -1.17 -15.89
C SER A 60 -3.38 0.01 -15.78
N GLY A 61 -3.03 1.07 -15.05
CA GLY A 61 -3.86 2.25 -14.88
C GLY A 61 -5.09 2.03 -14.00
N LEU A 62 -5.05 1.05 -13.09
CA LEU A 62 -6.15 0.81 -12.15
C LEU A 62 -6.42 2.08 -11.33
N ARG A 63 -7.70 2.48 -11.25
CA ARG A 63 -8.02 3.73 -10.56
C ARG A 63 -7.74 3.62 -9.05
N PRO A 64 -7.19 4.67 -8.40
CA PRO A 64 -6.92 4.72 -6.96
C PRO A 64 -8.10 4.30 -6.07
N GLU A 65 -9.33 4.57 -6.50
CA GLU A 65 -10.56 4.18 -5.80
C GLU A 65 -10.63 2.67 -5.57
N HIS A 66 -10.27 1.87 -6.57
CA HIS A 66 -10.26 0.41 -6.46
C HIS A 66 -9.16 -0.10 -5.51
N ILE A 67 -8.02 0.59 -5.41
CA ILE A 67 -6.97 0.25 -4.45
C ILE A 67 -7.45 0.48 -3.01
N ARG A 68 -8.21 1.56 -2.78
CA ARG A 68 -8.88 1.80 -1.48
C ARG A 68 -9.86 0.68 -1.18
N ASP A 69 -10.58 0.20 -2.19
CA ASP A 69 -11.53 -0.90 -2.05
C ASP A 69 -10.85 -2.27 -1.88
N ILE A 70 -9.65 -2.52 -2.41
CA ILE A 70 -8.88 -3.75 -2.12
C ILE A 70 -8.55 -3.84 -0.63
N ALA A 71 -8.21 -2.72 0.01
CA ALA A 71 -8.08 -2.68 1.47
C ALA A 71 -9.41 -2.94 2.20
N VAL A 72 -10.55 -2.76 1.54
CA VAL A 72 -11.89 -3.10 2.04
C VAL A 72 -12.23 -4.58 1.80
N THR A 73 -11.89 -5.15 0.64
CA THR A 73 -12.16 -6.56 0.28
C THR A 73 -11.25 -7.53 1.03
N GLY A 74 -10.07 -7.08 1.49
CA GLY A 74 -9.23 -7.84 2.43
C GLY A 74 -9.97 -8.22 3.72
N TYR A 75 -10.91 -7.39 4.19
CA TYR A 75 -11.78 -7.70 5.34
C TYR A 75 -12.81 -8.78 5.02
N GLN A 76 -13.41 -8.73 3.82
CA GLN A 76 -14.39 -9.75 3.37
C GLN A 76 -13.75 -11.14 3.24
N ARG A 77 -12.47 -11.21 2.89
CA ARG A 77 -11.72 -12.47 2.86
C ARG A 77 -11.22 -12.90 4.24
N ALA A 78 -10.89 -11.95 5.13
CA ALA A 78 -10.54 -12.23 6.52
C ALA A 78 -11.71 -12.84 7.31
N GLU A 79 -12.95 -12.43 7.03
CA GLU A 79 -14.16 -13.08 7.59
C GLU A 79 -14.29 -14.54 7.16
N GLN A 80 -13.97 -14.87 5.90
CA GLN A 80 -13.96 -16.26 5.41
C GLN A 80 -12.84 -17.11 6.02
N LEU A 81 -11.77 -16.47 6.51
CA LEU A 81 -10.62 -17.09 7.17
C LEU A 81 -10.70 -17.06 8.71
N GLY A 82 -11.79 -16.54 9.29
CA GLY A 82 -12.00 -16.49 10.75
C GLY A 82 -11.20 -15.43 11.50
N ILE A 83 -10.58 -14.48 10.81
CA ILE A 83 -9.73 -13.44 11.40
C ILE A 83 -10.59 -12.20 11.70
N ARG A 84 -10.86 -11.92 12.99
CA ARG A 84 -11.53 -10.67 13.39
C ARG A 84 -10.58 -9.50 13.31
N LEU A 85 -10.80 -8.62 12.33
CA LEU A 85 -10.13 -7.32 12.27
C LEU A 85 -10.88 -6.30 13.15
N PRO A 86 -10.17 -5.35 13.78
CA PRO A 86 -10.77 -4.35 14.66
C PRO A 86 -11.74 -3.41 13.92
N PRO A 87 -12.76 -2.88 14.60
CA PRO A 87 -13.77 -2.02 14.00
C PRO A 87 -13.16 -0.74 13.43
N ARG A 88 -13.55 -0.44 12.20
CA ARG A 88 -12.99 0.61 11.35
C ARG A 88 -13.32 2.00 11.92
N ARG A 89 -12.30 2.85 12.10
CA ARG A 89 -12.50 4.31 12.15
C ARG A 89 -12.50 4.84 10.72
N ALA A 90 -13.60 5.45 10.30
CA ALA A 90 -13.72 6.06 8.98
C ALA A 90 -12.70 7.20 8.85
N PHE A 91 -11.63 6.99 8.08
CA PHE A 91 -10.77 8.07 7.63
C PHE A 91 -11.58 8.91 6.64
N GLY A 92 -12.10 10.06 7.07
CA GLY A 92 -12.78 10.98 6.16
C GLY A 92 -13.90 11.88 6.69
N GLN A 93 -14.08 12.09 8.00
CA GLN A 93 -14.85 13.28 8.42
C GLN A 93 -13.94 14.50 8.41
N ARG A 94 -14.15 15.34 7.39
CA ARG A 94 -13.64 16.71 7.32
C ARG A 94 -13.96 17.41 8.65
N ALA A 95 -12.93 17.95 9.29
CA ALA A 95 -13.13 18.98 10.30
C ALA A 95 -13.76 20.19 9.59
N GLY A 96 -14.99 20.53 10.00
CA GLY A 96 -15.50 21.88 9.90
C GLY A 96 -14.96 22.74 11.03
#